data_AF-A0A3D4DIJ8-F1
#
_entry.id   AF-A0A3D4DIJ8-F1
#
_cell.length_a   1.000
_cell.length_b   1.000
_cell.length_c   1.000
_cell.angle_alpha   90.00
_cell.angle_beta   90.00
_cell.angle_gamma   90.00
#
_symmetry.space_group_name_H-M   'P 1'
#
loop_
_entity.id
_entity.type
_entity.pdbx_description
1 polymer ?
#
loop_
_entity_poly.entity_id
_entity_poly.type
_entity_poly.pdbx_seq_one_letter_code
_entity_poly.pdbx_strand_id
1 'polypeptide(L)'
;MEEFAEYILNEEDLIAKEEIIYFLAPKLGINFDKATIFKTEIARMFLKYTKIRLDHNLILTACLLCNCKKVDDAQKIGKVQTYAIEGAQLLKKLGFDARFCKICEGVNRYSEQERREPESDILELVDQFGGMLLDRPERIGLNPDEALVLLEHRNLKNEYNRYLESFREFAQTFDKVYIQGVVNTTVFARLQKLVRESKDVPEFVDKLSVDYSVTVDQKIVEVLKNTTVETENKSLFTNETKEKILKHIE
;
A
#
# COMPACT_ATOMS: atom_id res chain seq x y z
N MET A 1 20.56 -20.70 -8.99
CA MET A 1 20.03 -19.47 -8.35
C MET A 1 18.69 -19.04 -8.96
N GLU A 2 18.03 -19.89 -9.78
CA GLU A 2 16.63 -19.73 -10.22
C GLU A 2 15.60 -20.00 -9.09
N GLU A 3 16.03 -20.43 -7.90
CA GLU A 3 15.13 -20.83 -6.82
C GLU A 3 14.44 -19.66 -6.09
N PHE A 4 15.12 -18.52 -5.87
CA PHE A 4 14.54 -17.46 -5.00
C PHE A 4 13.36 -16.74 -5.64
N ALA A 5 13.50 -16.28 -6.89
CA ALA A 5 12.46 -15.52 -7.57
C ALA A 5 11.19 -16.36 -7.77
N GLU A 6 11.33 -17.60 -8.22
CA GLU A 6 10.19 -18.52 -8.38
C GLU A 6 9.55 -18.84 -7.03
N TYR A 7 10.35 -19.17 -6.01
CA TYR A 7 9.86 -19.49 -4.68
C TYR A 7 9.05 -18.34 -4.07
N ILE A 8 9.61 -17.11 -4.07
CA ILE A 8 8.94 -15.98 -3.44
C ILE A 8 7.71 -15.52 -4.23
N LEU A 9 7.69 -15.67 -5.56
CA LEU A 9 6.52 -15.35 -6.38
C LEU A 9 5.41 -16.40 -6.22
N ASN A 10 5.73 -17.66 -5.92
CA ASN A 10 4.74 -18.72 -5.71
C ASN A 10 4.17 -18.78 -4.29
N GLU A 11 4.86 -18.20 -3.29
CA GLU A 11 4.27 -18.00 -1.97
C GLU A 11 3.08 -17.05 -2.08
N GLU A 12 1.96 -17.32 -1.42
CA GLU A 12 0.78 -16.44 -1.42
C GLU A 12 0.56 -15.79 -0.05
N ASP A 13 1.05 -16.42 1.03
CA ASP A 13 0.94 -15.87 2.37
C ASP A 13 1.91 -14.71 2.54
N LEU A 14 1.36 -13.53 2.83
CA LEU A 14 2.16 -12.31 2.93
C LEU A 14 3.15 -12.37 4.10
N ILE A 15 2.75 -12.95 5.24
CA ILE A 15 3.61 -13.03 6.42
C ILE A 15 4.78 -13.97 6.14
N ALA A 16 4.53 -15.11 5.51
CA ALA A 16 5.58 -16.03 5.06
C ALA A 16 6.56 -15.34 4.10
N LYS A 17 6.07 -14.52 3.14
CA LYS A 17 6.97 -13.73 2.28
C LYS A 17 7.87 -12.79 3.07
N GLU A 18 7.30 -12.07 4.04
CA GLU A 18 8.03 -11.14 4.88
C GLU A 18 9.13 -11.84 5.67
N GLU A 19 8.83 -13.02 6.24
CA GLU A 19 9.80 -13.86 6.95
C GLU A 19 10.91 -14.38 6.02
N ILE A 20 10.53 -14.94 4.86
CA ILE A 20 11.49 -15.45 3.86
C ILE A 20 12.46 -14.35 3.44
N ILE A 21 11.94 -13.17 3.09
CA ILE A 21 12.77 -12.05 2.65
C ILE A 21 13.64 -11.56 3.81
N TYR A 22 13.10 -11.44 5.03
CA TYR A 22 13.88 -11.04 6.19
C TYR A 22 15.12 -11.92 6.40
N PHE A 23 14.97 -13.25 6.36
CA PHE A 23 16.08 -14.18 6.56
C PHE A 23 17.09 -14.21 5.40
N LEU A 24 16.64 -13.97 4.17
CA LEU A 24 17.50 -14.01 2.99
C LEU A 24 18.12 -12.65 2.65
N ALA A 25 17.52 -11.54 3.09
CA ALA A 25 17.93 -10.19 2.74
C ALA A 25 19.43 -9.90 2.95
N PRO A 26 20.05 -10.28 4.10
CA PRO A 26 21.48 -10.08 4.31
C PRO A 26 22.35 -10.83 3.30
N LYS A 27 21.95 -12.03 2.90
CA LYS A 27 22.68 -12.87 1.93
C LYS A 27 22.51 -12.38 0.50
N LEU A 28 21.33 -11.85 0.18
CA LEU A 28 20.99 -11.37 -1.16
C LEU A 28 21.36 -9.90 -1.38
N GLY A 29 21.84 -9.21 -0.33
CA GLY A 29 22.16 -7.79 -0.38
C GLY A 29 20.92 -6.92 -0.62
N ILE A 30 19.78 -7.34 -0.06
CA ILE A 30 18.50 -6.61 -0.10
C ILE A 30 18.39 -5.80 1.19
N ASN A 31 18.04 -4.52 1.07
CA ASN A 31 17.61 -3.72 2.20
C ASN A 31 16.16 -4.06 2.52
N PHE A 32 15.92 -4.49 3.76
CA PHE A 32 14.59 -4.91 4.23
C PHE A 32 14.40 -4.45 5.67
N ASP A 33 13.35 -3.65 5.89
CA ASP A 33 13.16 -2.89 7.12
C ASP A 33 11.67 -2.72 7.46
N LYS A 34 11.39 -2.11 8.61
CA LYS A 34 10.01 -1.84 9.06
C LYS A 34 9.25 -0.93 8.09
N ALA A 35 9.94 -0.02 7.40
CA ALA A 35 9.30 0.87 6.43
C ALA A 35 8.76 0.10 5.22
N THR A 36 9.48 -0.93 4.78
CA THR A 36 9.07 -1.82 3.69
C THR A 36 7.82 -2.61 4.07
N ILE A 37 7.78 -3.19 5.27
CA ILE A 37 6.60 -3.89 5.80
C ILE A 37 5.41 -2.93 5.93
N PHE A 38 5.62 -1.75 6.50
CA PHE A 38 4.59 -0.73 6.69
C PHE A 38 3.90 -0.33 5.37
N LYS A 39 4.69 -0.08 4.34
CA LYS A 39 4.18 0.25 3.00
C LYS A 39 3.44 -0.93 2.39
N THR A 40 3.98 -2.14 2.54
CA THR A 40 3.35 -3.35 2.01
C THR A 40 1.99 -3.60 2.65
N GLU A 41 1.84 -3.34 3.95
CA GLU A 41 0.53 -3.45 4.62
C GLU A 41 -0.49 -2.42 4.09
N ILE A 42 -0.05 -1.20 3.77
CA ILE A 42 -0.92 -0.23 3.08
C ILE A 42 -1.34 -0.75 1.70
N ALA A 43 -0.41 -1.32 0.93
CA ALA A 43 -0.74 -1.95 -0.36
C ALA A 43 -1.72 -3.11 -0.19
N ARG A 44 -1.54 -3.98 0.81
CA ARG A 44 -2.44 -5.09 1.12
C ARG A 44 -3.86 -4.60 1.35
N MET A 45 -4.02 -3.60 2.22
CA MET A 45 -5.33 -2.99 2.50
C MET A 45 -5.95 -2.37 1.25
N PHE A 46 -5.15 -1.62 0.47
CA PHE A 46 -5.62 -0.98 -0.75
C PHE A 46 -6.11 -2.02 -1.78
N LEU A 47 -5.32 -3.05 -2.05
CA LEU A 47 -5.65 -4.10 -3.01
C LEU A 47 -6.87 -4.93 -2.56
N LYS A 48 -6.93 -5.29 -1.27
CA LYS A 48 -8.00 -6.12 -0.70
C LYS A 48 -9.36 -5.44 -0.72
N TYR A 49 -9.41 -4.14 -0.44
CA TYR A 49 -10.66 -3.41 -0.23
C TYR A 49 -11.06 -2.48 -1.37
N THR A 50 -10.33 -2.51 -2.49
CA THR A 50 -10.70 -1.80 -3.72
C THR A 50 -10.93 -2.77 -4.87
N LYS A 51 -11.58 -2.30 -5.95
CA LYS A 51 -11.93 -3.13 -7.12
C LYS A 51 -10.78 -3.23 -8.13
N ILE A 52 -9.53 -3.31 -7.66
CA ILE A 52 -8.35 -3.42 -8.53
C ILE A 52 -8.20 -4.87 -9.03
N ARG A 53 -8.32 -5.05 -10.35
CA ARG A 53 -8.21 -6.33 -11.04
C ARG A 53 -6.78 -6.55 -11.58
N LEU A 54 -5.82 -6.56 -10.68
CA LEU A 54 -4.42 -6.91 -10.97
C LEU A 54 -4.01 -8.08 -10.08
N ASP A 55 -2.85 -8.67 -10.38
CA ASP A 55 -2.27 -9.74 -9.56
C ASP A 55 -1.77 -9.15 -8.23
N HIS A 56 -2.53 -9.39 -7.15
CA HIS A 56 -2.20 -8.87 -5.82
C HIS A 56 -0.90 -9.48 -5.29
N ASN A 57 -0.66 -10.77 -5.55
CA ASN A 57 0.51 -11.47 -5.09
C ASN A 57 1.79 -10.90 -5.73
N LEU A 58 1.74 -10.65 -7.04
CA LEU A 58 2.81 -9.97 -7.78
C LEU A 58 3.10 -8.58 -7.21
N ILE A 59 2.05 -7.77 -6.98
CA ILE A 59 2.19 -6.40 -6.47
C ILE A 59 2.77 -6.39 -5.07
N LEU A 60 2.28 -7.23 -4.16
CA LEU A 60 2.79 -7.30 -2.78
C LEU A 60 4.25 -7.75 -2.74
N THR A 61 4.60 -8.74 -3.56
CA THR A 61 6.01 -9.16 -3.72
C THR A 61 6.87 -8.01 -4.24
N ALA A 62 6.36 -7.23 -5.21
CA ALA A 62 7.05 -6.06 -5.73
C ALA A 62 7.17 -4.93 -4.69
N CYS A 63 6.16 -4.71 -3.84
CA CYS A 63 6.23 -3.76 -2.71
C CYS A 63 7.35 -4.10 -1.73
N LEU A 64 7.52 -5.39 -1.41
CA LEU A 64 8.57 -5.88 -0.52
C LEU A 64 9.99 -5.72 -1.11
N LEU A 65 10.12 -5.67 -2.44
CA LEU A 65 11.42 -5.76 -3.13
C LEU A 65 11.83 -4.50 -3.91
N CYS A 66 10.90 -3.61 -4.27
CA CYS A 66 11.19 -2.44 -5.12
C CYS A 66 12.18 -1.45 -4.49
N ASN A 67 12.25 -1.41 -3.16
CA ASN A 67 13.17 -0.56 -2.41
C ASN A 67 14.45 -1.29 -1.97
N CYS A 68 14.77 -2.47 -2.51
CA CYS A 68 15.87 -3.33 -2.03
C CYS A 68 17.27 -2.69 -2.06
N LYS A 69 17.47 -1.56 -2.76
CA LYS A 69 18.72 -0.79 -2.78
C LYS A 69 18.59 0.63 -2.22
N LYS A 70 17.41 1.00 -1.71
CA LYS A 70 17.15 2.32 -1.13
C LYS A 70 17.96 2.48 0.14
N VAL A 71 18.67 3.60 0.27
CA VAL A 71 19.48 3.93 1.44
C VAL A 71 18.80 5.07 2.19
N ASP A 72 18.67 4.96 3.51
CA ASP A 72 18.03 5.97 4.38
C ASP A 72 18.88 7.24 4.61
N ASP A 73 19.83 7.51 3.73
CA ASP A 73 20.76 8.63 3.86
C ASP A 73 20.39 9.74 2.88
N ALA A 74 19.62 10.72 3.38
CA ALA A 74 19.18 11.89 2.64
C ALA A 74 20.33 12.76 2.10
N GLN A 75 21.57 12.58 2.59
CA GLN A 75 22.74 13.31 2.11
C GLN A 75 23.32 12.74 0.81
N LYS A 76 22.84 11.57 0.35
CA LYS A 76 23.27 10.94 -0.90
C LYS A 76 22.25 11.17 -2.02
N ILE A 77 22.09 12.44 -2.42
CA ILE A 77 21.14 12.90 -3.46
C ILE A 77 21.20 12.03 -4.73
N GLY A 78 22.39 11.63 -5.18
CA GLY A 78 22.57 10.76 -6.35
C GLY A 78 21.94 9.36 -6.22
N LYS A 79 21.88 8.78 -5.00
CA LYS A 79 21.28 7.47 -4.77
C LYS A 79 19.74 7.49 -4.78
N VAL A 80 19.13 8.65 -4.56
CA VAL A 80 17.67 8.82 -4.59
C VAL A 80 17.13 8.57 -6.01
N GLN A 81 17.93 8.86 -7.03
CA GLN A 81 17.54 8.69 -8.44
C GLN A 81 17.85 7.29 -8.98
N THR A 82 18.92 6.65 -8.50
CA THR A 82 19.40 5.38 -9.09
C THR A 82 18.92 4.13 -8.34
N TYR A 83 18.43 4.23 -7.10
CA TYR A 83 18.14 3.02 -6.30
C TYR A 83 17.14 2.07 -6.96
N ALA A 84 16.14 2.58 -7.69
CA ALA A 84 15.15 1.73 -8.35
C ALA A 84 15.75 0.98 -9.54
N ILE A 85 16.64 1.64 -10.30
CA ILE A 85 17.39 1.03 -11.40
C ILE A 85 18.37 -0.02 -10.86
N GLU A 86 19.15 0.33 -9.83
CA GLU A 86 20.07 -0.59 -9.15
C GLU A 86 19.34 -1.78 -8.52
N GLY A 87 18.15 -1.53 -7.95
CA GLY A 87 17.27 -2.55 -7.40
C GLY A 87 16.77 -3.51 -8.47
N ALA A 88 16.25 -3.00 -9.59
CA ALA A 88 15.82 -3.82 -10.72
C ALA A 88 16.95 -4.68 -11.29
N GLN A 89 18.18 -4.13 -11.38
CA GLN A 89 19.37 -4.88 -11.79
C GLN A 89 19.75 -5.98 -10.79
N LEU A 90 19.62 -5.74 -9.48
CA LEU A 90 19.80 -6.79 -8.47
C LEU A 90 18.74 -7.89 -8.65
N LEU A 91 17.47 -7.51 -8.75
CA LEU A 91 16.37 -8.48 -8.90
C LEU A 91 16.56 -9.35 -10.13
N LYS A 92 17.02 -8.78 -11.25
CA LYS A 92 17.36 -9.55 -12.46
C LYS A 92 18.43 -10.61 -12.18
N LYS A 93 19.46 -10.29 -11.39
CA LYS A 93 20.52 -11.25 -10.99
C LYS A 93 19.99 -12.33 -10.03
N LEU A 94 18.94 -12.02 -9.27
CA LEU A 94 18.25 -12.95 -8.37
C LEU A 94 17.24 -13.86 -9.09
N GLY A 95 17.10 -13.74 -10.41
CA GLY A 95 16.28 -14.63 -11.23
C GLY A 95 14.88 -14.08 -11.56
N PHE A 96 14.57 -12.82 -11.20
CA PHE A 96 13.29 -12.21 -11.59
C PHE A 96 13.26 -11.89 -13.09
N ASP A 97 12.08 -12.06 -13.69
CA ASP A 97 11.89 -11.78 -15.10
C ASP A 97 11.93 -10.26 -15.41
N ALA A 98 12.02 -9.95 -16.70
CA ALA A 98 12.12 -8.56 -17.16
C ALA A 98 10.90 -7.71 -16.79
N ARG A 99 9.69 -8.32 -16.72
CA ARG A 99 8.46 -7.59 -16.41
C ARG A 99 8.44 -7.21 -14.93
N PHE A 100 8.76 -8.14 -14.03
CA PHE A 100 8.85 -7.89 -12.60
C PHE A 100 9.89 -6.81 -12.29
N CYS A 101 11.09 -6.91 -12.89
CA CYS A 101 12.12 -5.89 -12.73
C CYS A 101 11.62 -4.50 -13.18
N LYS A 102 10.91 -4.42 -14.31
CA LYS A 102 10.31 -3.17 -14.81
C LYS A 102 9.24 -2.62 -13.87
N ILE A 103 8.42 -3.49 -13.26
CA ILE A 103 7.42 -3.09 -12.26
C ILE A 103 8.10 -2.41 -11.07
N CYS A 104 9.12 -3.07 -10.49
CA CYS A 104 9.87 -2.56 -9.35
C CYS A 104 10.64 -1.27 -9.66
N GLU A 105 11.25 -1.18 -10.85
CA GLU A 105 11.94 0.03 -11.30
C GLU A 105 10.96 1.24 -11.37
N GLY A 106 9.72 0.97 -11.78
CA GLY A 106 8.67 1.97 -11.89
C GLY A 106 8.12 2.49 -10.56
N VAL A 107 8.67 2.11 -9.40
CA VAL A 107 8.28 2.69 -8.09
C VAL A 107 8.47 4.22 -8.02
N ASN A 108 9.33 4.76 -8.88
CA ASN A 108 9.47 6.21 -9.09
C ASN A 108 9.51 6.55 -10.59
N ARG A 109 9.73 7.83 -10.91
CA ARG A 109 9.73 8.38 -12.28
C ARG A 109 11.10 8.88 -12.75
N TYR A 110 12.18 8.53 -12.05
CA TYR A 110 13.52 8.95 -12.46
C TYR A 110 14.05 8.15 -13.65
N SER A 111 13.55 6.94 -13.88
CA SER A 111 13.80 6.23 -15.13
C SER A 111 12.70 6.48 -16.15
N GLU A 112 13.11 6.79 -17.38
CA GLU A 112 12.20 6.91 -18.51
C GLU A 112 11.71 5.51 -18.91
N GLN A 113 10.41 5.28 -18.76
CA GLN A 113 9.74 4.08 -19.26
C GLN A 113 8.76 4.50 -20.35
N GLU A 114 8.95 4.00 -21.58
CA GLU A 114 8.03 4.27 -22.70
C GLU A 114 6.57 3.97 -22.34
N ARG A 115 6.36 2.89 -21.58
CA ARG A 115 5.06 2.49 -21.03
C ARG A 115 5.24 1.89 -19.64
N ARG A 116 4.74 2.59 -18.62
CA ARG A 116 4.68 2.09 -17.23
C ARG A 116 3.70 0.94 -17.11
N GLU A 117 4.12 -0.10 -16.37
CA GLU A 117 3.23 -1.18 -15.96
C GLU A 117 2.17 -0.64 -14.97
N PRO A 118 0.91 -1.10 -15.01
CA PRO A 118 -0.11 -0.64 -14.06
C PRO A 118 0.29 -0.86 -12.60
N GLU A 119 0.96 -1.96 -12.29
CA GLU A 119 1.45 -2.28 -10.94
C GLU A 119 2.41 -1.22 -10.41
N SER A 120 3.25 -0.62 -11.27
CA SER A 120 4.18 0.45 -10.89
C SER A 120 3.48 1.69 -10.36
N ASP A 121 2.29 2.01 -10.88
CA ASP A 121 1.50 3.15 -10.40
C ASP A 121 0.99 2.92 -8.97
N ILE A 122 0.70 1.67 -8.59
CA ILE A 122 0.32 1.31 -7.22
C ILE A 122 1.55 1.40 -6.30
N LEU A 123 2.68 0.84 -6.73
CA LEU A 123 3.95 0.91 -6.00
C LEU A 123 4.34 2.35 -5.69
N GLU A 124 4.22 3.25 -6.68
CA GLU A 124 4.52 4.68 -6.52
C GLU A 124 3.63 5.34 -5.46
N LEU A 125 2.31 5.13 -5.52
CA LEU A 125 1.37 5.70 -4.56
C LEU A 125 1.68 5.26 -3.14
N VAL A 126 1.87 3.96 -2.97
CA VAL A 126 2.15 3.35 -1.66
C VAL A 126 3.51 3.78 -1.12
N ASP A 127 4.57 3.81 -1.95
CA ASP A 127 5.91 4.21 -1.50
C ASP A 127 5.93 5.67 -1.05
N GLN A 128 5.31 6.57 -1.82
CA GLN A 128 5.29 7.99 -1.51
C GLN A 128 4.39 8.29 -0.31
N PHE A 129 3.15 7.79 -0.32
CA PHE A 129 2.21 8.00 0.78
C PHE A 129 2.74 7.40 2.08
N GLY A 130 3.07 6.10 2.07
CA GLY A 130 3.59 5.42 3.25
C GLY A 130 4.91 6.01 3.74
N GLY A 131 5.78 6.46 2.81
CA GLY A 131 7.02 7.15 3.16
C GLY A 131 6.82 8.50 3.84
N MET A 132 5.70 9.19 3.61
CA MET A 132 5.34 10.44 4.29
C MET A 132 4.79 10.20 5.69
N LEU A 133 4.07 9.09 5.91
CA LEU A 133 3.53 8.72 7.22
C LEU A 133 4.58 8.25 8.23
N LEU A 134 5.76 7.84 7.78
CA LEU A 134 6.82 7.37 8.66
C LEU A 134 7.67 8.51 9.21
N ASP A 135 8.06 8.38 10.48
CA ASP A 135 9.08 9.22 11.10
C ASP A 135 10.43 9.00 10.40
N ARG A 136 11.23 10.07 10.35
CA ARG A 136 12.60 10.07 9.85
C ARG A 136 13.49 10.84 10.84
N PRO A 137 14.82 10.66 10.81
CA PRO A 137 15.72 11.41 11.69
C PRO A 137 15.49 12.93 11.67
N GLU A 138 15.11 13.48 10.52
CA GLU A 138 14.90 14.91 10.29
C GLU A 138 13.46 15.40 10.47
N ARG A 139 12.45 14.50 10.55
CA ARG A 139 11.03 14.90 10.64
C ARG A 139 10.14 13.83 11.25
N ILE A 140 9.07 14.26 11.89
CA ILE A 140 7.97 13.37 12.25
C ILE A 140 7.18 12.96 10.99
N GLY A 141 6.54 11.80 11.06
CA GLY A 141 5.58 11.32 10.08
C GLY A 141 4.40 12.27 9.98
N LEU A 142 3.90 12.46 8.76
CA LEU A 142 2.75 13.31 8.51
C LEU A 142 1.46 12.59 8.88
N ASN A 143 0.41 13.38 9.11
CA ASN A 143 -0.94 12.84 9.20
C ASN A 143 -1.44 12.43 7.80
N PRO A 144 -2.34 11.44 7.68
CA PRO A 144 -2.81 10.93 6.38
C PRO A 144 -3.39 11.99 5.45
N ASP A 145 -4.20 12.92 5.98
CA ASP A 145 -4.76 14.02 5.18
C ASP A 145 -3.68 14.91 4.54
N GLU A 146 -2.66 15.30 5.31
CA GLU A 146 -1.55 16.11 4.82
C GLU A 146 -0.71 15.35 3.79
N ALA A 147 -0.43 14.07 4.06
CA ALA A 147 0.29 13.20 3.14
C ALA A 147 -0.45 13.07 1.79
N LEU A 148 -1.79 12.97 1.82
CA LEU A 148 -2.59 12.86 0.60
C LEU A 148 -2.58 14.16 -0.22
N VAL A 149 -2.70 15.31 0.43
CA VAL A 149 -2.59 16.63 -0.21
C VAL A 149 -1.22 16.79 -0.91
N LEU A 150 -0.13 16.41 -0.23
CA LEU A 150 1.21 16.48 -0.81
C LEU A 150 1.42 15.47 -1.94
N LEU A 151 0.84 14.28 -1.84
CA LEU A 151 0.90 13.27 -2.90
C LEU A 151 0.31 13.84 -4.20
N GLU A 152 -0.87 14.45 -4.12
CA GLU A 152 -1.61 14.94 -5.28
C GLU A 152 -1.07 16.24 -5.86
N HIS A 153 -0.85 17.23 -4.99
CA HIS A 153 -0.59 18.59 -5.43
C HIS A 153 0.91 18.93 -5.51
N ARG A 154 1.77 18.07 -4.98
CA ARG A 154 3.22 18.24 -5.05
C ARG A 154 3.91 17.10 -5.79
N ASN A 155 3.79 15.87 -5.31
CA ASN A 155 4.61 14.78 -5.83
C ASN A 155 4.13 14.26 -7.19
N LEU A 156 2.81 14.12 -7.38
CA LEU A 156 2.18 13.69 -8.63
C LEU A 156 1.54 14.88 -9.38
N LYS A 157 2.00 16.10 -9.12
CA LYS A 157 1.47 17.28 -9.79
C LYS A 157 1.74 17.17 -11.29
N ASN A 158 0.66 17.17 -12.07
CA ASN A 158 0.67 16.99 -13.53
C ASN A 158 1.12 15.59 -14.00
N GLU A 159 1.30 14.65 -13.09
CA GLU A 159 1.69 13.28 -13.41
C GLU A 159 0.45 12.39 -13.45
N TYR A 160 0.30 11.64 -14.54
CA TYR A 160 -0.77 10.65 -14.64
C TYR A 160 -0.42 9.41 -13.82
N ASN A 161 -1.33 9.00 -12.95
CA ASN A 161 -1.30 7.74 -12.23
C ASN A 161 -2.69 7.11 -12.29
N ARG A 162 -2.78 5.85 -12.74
CA ARG A 162 -4.04 5.15 -13.03
C ARG A 162 -4.95 4.98 -11.81
N TYR A 163 -4.37 4.93 -10.63
CA TYR A 163 -5.04 4.54 -9.40
C TYR A 163 -5.13 5.66 -8.37
N LEU A 164 -4.69 6.88 -8.70
CA LEU A 164 -4.66 8.00 -7.75
C LEU A 164 -6.03 8.29 -7.13
N GLU A 165 -7.08 8.34 -7.94
CA GLU A 165 -8.45 8.61 -7.46
C GLU A 165 -8.95 7.49 -6.54
N SER A 166 -8.79 6.22 -6.93
CA SER A 166 -9.16 5.08 -6.08
C SER A 166 -8.35 5.03 -4.79
N PHE A 167 -7.07 5.43 -4.84
CA PHE A 167 -6.19 5.50 -3.68
C PHE A 167 -6.58 6.64 -2.74
N ARG A 168 -6.99 7.79 -3.28
CA ARG A 168 -7.56 8.90 -2.50
C ARG A 168 -8.78 8.46 -1.72
N GLU A 169 -9.75 7.84 -2.39
CA GLU A 169 -10.97 7.33 -1.76
C GLU A 169 -10.66 6.29 -0.66
N PHE A 170 -9.73 5.37 -0.95
CA PHE A 170 -9.22 4.41 0.02
C PHE A 170 -8.62 5.10 1.25
N ALA A 171 -7.65 5.99 1.07
CA ALA A 171 -6.95 6.65 2.17
C ALA A 171 -7.92 7.47 3.05
N GLN A 172 -8.82 8.23 2.42
CA GLN A 172 -9.82 9.03 3.16
C GLN A 172 -10.83 8.16 3.92
N THR A 173 -11.19 7.00 3.37
CA THR A 173 -12.11 6.07 4.03
C THR A 173 -11.42 5.43 5.23
N PHE A 174 -10.20 4.93 5.04
CA PHE A 174 -9.47 4.20 6.08
C PHE A 174 -9.03 5.11 7.23
N ASP A 175 -8.72 6.37 6.96
CA ASP A 175 -8.37 7.31 8.02
C ASP A 175 -9.58 7.71 8.90
N LYS A 176 -10.82 7.49 8.43
CA LYS A 176 -12.03 7.70 9.23
C LYS A 176 -12.42 6.48 10.06
N VAL A 177 -11.79 5.33 9.82
CA VAL A 177 -12.10 4.10 10.55
C VAL A 177 -11.31 4.07 11.86
N TYR A 178 -12.04 4.14 12.97
CA TYR A 178 -11.46 4.03 14.30
C TYR A 178 -11.43 2.60 14.77
N ILE A 179 -10.29 2.21 15.33
CA ILE A 179 -10.09 0.95 16.00
C ILE A 179 -10.13 1.22 17.51
N GLN A 180 -11.04 0.51 18.18
CA GLN A 180 -11.20 0.62 19.63
C GLN A 180 -9.99 0.01 20.35
N GLY A 181 -9.63 0.62 21.46
CA GLY A 181 -8.55 0.20 22.34
C GLY A 181 -8.53 1.08 23.60
N VAL A 182 -7.41 1.07 24.33
CA VAL A 182 -7.23 2.00 25.47
C VAL A 182 -7.35 3.46 25.01
N VAL A 183 -6.85 3.75 23.81
CA VAL A 183 -7.07 5.00 23.09
C VAL A 183 -7.55 4.64 21.68
N ASN A 184 -8.67 5.23 21.27
CA ASN A 184 -9.19 5.06 19.92
C ASN A 184 -8.23 5.71 18.91
N THR A 185 -7.84 4.97 17.89
CA THR A 185 -6.91 5.42 16.86
C THR A 185 -7.44 5.06 15.47
N THR A 186 -7.08 5.87 14.46
CA THR A 186 -7.41 5.54 13.07
C THR A 186 -6.56 4.39 12.57
N VAL A 187 -6.95 3.75 11.47
CA VAL A 187 -6.22 2.61 10.88
C VAL A 187 -4.74 2.94 10.66
N PHE A 188 -4.44 4.09 10.05
CA PHE A 188 -3.07 4.52 9.78
C PHE A 188 -2.33 4.95 11.05
N ALA A 189 -2.99 5.67 11.97
CA ALA A 189 -2.38 6.08 13.22
C ALA A 189 -1.96 4.87 14.08
N ARG A 190 -2.79 3.82 14.11
CA ARG A 190 -2.46 2.57 14.81
C ARG A 190 -1.27 1.87 14.14
N LEU A 191 -1.20 1.84 12.81
CA LEU A 191 -0.06 1.25 12.10
C LEU A 191 1.25 2.01 12.35
N GLN A 192 1.22 3.35 12.31
CA GLN A 192 2.37 4.20 12.64
C GLN A 192 2.85 3.94 14.06
N LYS A 193 1.92 3.81 15.02
CA LYS A 193 2.23 3.48 16.41
C LYS A 193 2.94 2.13 16.51
N LEU A 194 2.45 1.09 15.83
CA LEU A 194 3.08 -0.23 15.84
C LEU A 194 4.51 -0.20 15.30
N VAL A 195 4.77 0.54 14.22
CA VAL A 195 6.14 0.70 13.69
C VAL A 195 7.06 1.33 14.74
N ARG A 196 6.59 2.37 15.43
CA ARG A 196 7.38 3.08 16.46
C ARG A 196 7.68 2.19 17.67
N GLU A 197 6.68 1.42 18.11
CA GLU A 197 6.77 0.60 19.32
C GLU A 197 7.47 -0.74 19.12
N SER A 198 7.64 -1.18 17.87
CA SER A 198 8.34 -2.44 17.58
C SER A 198 9.84 -2.22 17.50
N LYS A 199 10.63 -3.04 18.19
CA LYS A 199 12.09 -2.89 18.23
C LYS A 199 12.75 -3.20 16.88
N ASP A 200 12.24 -4.20 16.17
CA ASP A 200 12.80 -4.76 14.95
C ASP A 200 11.69 -5.25 14.00
N VAL A 201 12.10 -5.78 12.85
CA VAL A 201 11.17 -6.31 11.83
C VAL A 201 10.38 -7.51 12.38
N PRO A 202 11.00 -8.54 13.00
CA PRO A 202 10.24 -9.67 13.54
C PRO A 202 9.16 -9.28 14.53
N GLU A 203 9.45 -8.39 15.50
CA GLU A 203 8.43 -7.93 16.45
C GLU A 203 7.32 -7.14 15.76
N PHE A 204 7.65 -6.36 14.72
CA PHE A 204 6.66 -5.61 13.97
C PHE A 204 5.71 -6.53 13.21
N VAL A 205 6.25 -7.54 12.51
CA VAL A 205 5.48 -8.54 11.74
C VAL A 205 4.59 -9.38 12.68
N ASP A 206 5.09 -9.78 13.84
CA ASP A 206 4.32 -10.51 14.86
C ASP A 206 3.11 -9.69 15.34
N LYS A 207 3.32 -8.43 15.76
CA LYS A 207 2.21 -7.55 16.17
C LYS A 207 1.22 -7.28 15.03
N LEU A 208 1.72 -7.18 13.80
CA LEU A 208 0.92 -6.91 12.62
C LEU A 208 0.01 -8.09 12.27
N SER A 209 0.53 -9.32 12.36
CA SER A 209 -0.21 -10.55 12.03
C SER A 209 -1.19 -10.97 13.13
N VAL A 210 -0.78 -10.88 14.41
CA VAL A 210 -1.58 -11.39 15.54
C VAL A 210 -2.75 -10.47 15.90
N ASP A 211 -2.56 -9.15 15.86
CA ASP A 211 -3.55 -8.18 16.36
C ASP A 211 -4.04 -7.23 15.26
N TYR A 212 -3.11 -6.52 14.61
CA TYR A 212 -3.47 -5.39 13.75
C TYR A 212 -4.33 -5.80 12.56
N SER A 213 -3.81 -6.69 11.70
CA SER A 213 -4.44 -7.01 10.42
C SER A 213 -5.81 -7.64 10.62
N VAL A 214 -5.94 -8.53 11.60
CA VAL A 214 -7.22 -9.17 11.96
C VAL A 214 -8.24 -8.13 12.43
N THR A 215 -7.83 -7.25 13.35
CA THR A 215 -8.72 -6.25 13.93
C THR A 215 -9.16 -5.22 12.89
N VAL A 216 -8.23 -4.74 12.05
CA VAL A 216 -8.52 -3.81 10.96
C VAL A 216 -9.48 -4.45 9.97
N ASP A 217 -9.18 -5.67 9.52
CA ASP A 217 -9.98 -6.32 8.50
C ASP A 217 -11.43 -6.55 8.96
N GLN A 218 -11.62 -6.95 10.23
CA GLN A 218 -12.94 -7.07 10.84
C GLN A 218 -13.67 -5.72 10.86
N LYS A 219 -13.00 -4.64 11.27
CA LYS A 219 -13.62 -3.32 11.38
C LYS A 219 -13.97 -2.72 10.02
N ILE A 220 -13.12 -2.90 9.02
CA ILE A 220 -13.38 -2.44 7.65
C ILE A 220 -14.60 -3.17 7.07
N VAL A 221 -14.70 -4.50 7.26
CA VAL A 221 -15.87 -5.26 6.80
C VAL A 221 -17.16 -4.77 7.46
N GLU A 222 -17.14 -4.46 8.76
CA GLU A 222 -18.28 -3.89 9.47
C GLU A 222 -18.70 -2.53 8.88
N VAL A 223 -17.74 -1.62 8.68
CA VAL A 223 -18.00 -0.28 8.12
C VAL A 223 -18.56 -0.38 6.70
N LEU A 224 -17.94 -1.18 5.83
CA LEU A 224 -18.38 -1.35 4.45
C LEU A 224 -19.78 -1.97 4.36
N LYS A 225 -20.11 -2.95 5.21
CA LYS A 225 -21.46 -3.54 5.28
C LYS A 225 -22.51 -2.49 5.67
N ASN A 226 -22.22 -1.65 6.66
CA ASN A 226 -23.15 -0.62 7.11
C ASN A 226 -23.39 0.43 6.02
N THR A 227 -22.37 0.82 5.26
CA THR A 227 -22.52 1.74 4.11
C THR A 227 -23.38 1.15 2.98
N THR A 228 -23.27 -0.15 2.70
CA THR A 228 -24.18 -0.83 1.74
C THR A 228 -25.63 -0.86 2.21
N VAL A 229 -25.88 -1.10 3.50
CA VAL A 229 -27.24 -1.12 4.06
C VAL A 229 -27.88 0.28 4.07
N GLU A 230 -27.11 1.34 4.32
CA GLU A 230 -27.60 2.72 4.22
C GLU A 230 -27.92 3.15 2.78
N THR A 231 -27.20 2.61 1.79
CA THR A 231 -27.44 2.93 0.37
C THR A 231 -28.63 2.16 -0.23
N GLU A 232 -28.91 0.94 0.26
CA GLU A 232 -30.09 0.16 -0.13
C GLU A 232 -31.41 0.70 0.45
N ASN A 233 -31.36 1.46 1.56
CA ASN A 233 -32.54 2.02 2.25
C ASN A 233 -32.88 3.49 1.87
N LYS A 234 -32.49 3.97 0.68
CA LYS A 234 -32.98 5.27 0.18
C LYS A 234 -34.30 5.09 -0.58
N SER A 235 -35.39 5.59 0.01
CA SER A 235 -36.70 5.64 -0.64
C SER A 235 -36.67 6.43 -1.94
N LEU A 236 -37.07 5.79 -3.04
CA LEU A 236 -37.39 6.43 -4.32
C LEU A 236 -38.85 6.91 -4.28
N PHE A 237 -39.16 7.92 -3.46
CA PHE A 237 -40.38 8.72 -3.65
C PHE A 237 -40.24 9.54 -4.94
N THR A 238 -40.28 8.87 -6.08
CA THR A 238 -40.29 9.49 -7.40
C THR A 238 -41.72 9.89 -7.77
N ASN A 239 -41.84 10.91 -8.63
CA ASN A 239 -43.15 11.38 -9.10
C ASN A 239 -43.92 10.27 -9.86
N GLU A 240 -43.24 9.28 -10.44
CA GLU A 240 -43.86 8.09 -11.04
C GLU A 240 -44.61 7.22 -10.02
N THR A 241 -44.03 6.99 -8.83
CA THR A 241 -44.69 6.23 -7.75
C THR A 241 -45.94 6.98 -7.27
N LYS A 242 -45.87 8.32 -7.23
CA LYS A 242 -47.03 9.18 -6.90
C LYS A 242 -48.11 9.12 -7.98
N GLU A 243 -47.75 9.19 -9.27
CA GLU A 243 -48.70 9.11 -10.39
C GLU A 243 -49.36 7.72 -10.50
N LYS A 244 -48.62 6.63 -10.24
CA LYS A 244 -49.19 5.27 -10.21
C LYS A 244 -50.24 5.09 -9.11
N ILE A 245 -50.01 5.66 -7.93
CA ILE A 245 -50.95 5.63 -6.81
C ILE A 245 -52.18 6.49 -7.12
N LEU A 246 -51.99 7.69 -7.66
CA LEU A 246 -53.11 8.57 -8.04
C LEU A 246 -54.02 7.96 -9.11
N LYS A 247 -53.46 7.23 -10.09
CA LYS A 247 -54.23 6.47 -11.08
C LYS A 247 -55.04 5.29 -10.53
N HIS A 248 -54.79 4.87 -9.29
CA HIS A 248 -55.54 3.78 -8.64
C HIS A 248 -56.59 4.29 -7.63
N ILE A 249 -56.73 5.61 -7.48
CA ILE A 249 -57.67 6.26 -6.55
C ILE A 249 -58.77 7.04 -7.30
N GLU A 250 -58.67 7.17 -8.63
CA GLU A 250 -59.80 7.51 -9.51
C GLU A 250 -60.52 6.25 -10.00
#